data_AF-A0A3S3BUI4-F1
#
_entry.id   AF-A0A3S3BUI4-F1
#
_cell.length_a   1.000
_cell.length_b   1.000
_cell.length_c   1.000
_cell.angle_alpha   90.00
_cell.angle_beta   90.00
_cell.angle_gamma   90.00
#
_symmetry.space_group_name_H-M   'P 1'
#
loop_
_entity.id
_entity.type
_entity.pdbx_description
1 polymer ?
#
loop_
_entity_poly.entity_id
_entity_poly.type
_entity_poly.pdbx_seq_one_letter_code
_entity_poly.pdbx_strand_id
1 'polypeptide(L)'
;MTSPTTADPFTAPGPLAKRYRMHGCHRLHPTYRSWAVCAWPSAAWIAGEGGYAVVARCRRGALTVTLHAALTAAQAAFDRVGRTGCGGVCCGRHDLIQIVHP
;
A
#
# COMPACT_ATOMS: atom_id res chain seq x y z
N MET A 1 42.00 -2.83 -5.16
CA MET A 1 40.69 -2.74 -5.84
C MET A 1 39.63 -2.95 -4.77
N THR A 2 39.13 -1.87 -4.19
CA THR A 2 38.13 -1.88 -3.10
C THR A 2 36.75 -2.03 -3.72
N SER A 3 36.10 -3.17 -3.51
CA SER A 3 34.71 -3.39 -3.86
C SER A 3 33.81 -2.39 -3.11
N PRO A 4 32.81 -1.77 -3.76
CA PRO A 4 31.82 -0.99 -3.04
C PRO A 4 30.92 -1.93 -2.21
N THR A 5 30.86 -1.62 -0.91
CA THR A 5 29.87 -2.08 0.05
C THR A 5 28.47 -2.10 -0.57
N THR A 6 27.85 -3.27 -0.62
CA THR A 6 26.45 -3.47 -0.97
C THR A 6 25.60 -2.54 -0.10
N ALA A 7 25.05 -1.49 -0.71
CA ALA A 7 24.05 -0.66 -0.09
C ALA A 7 22.84 -1.54 0.26
N ASP A 8 22.42 -1.48 1.52
CA ASP A 8 21.19 -2.10 2.02
C ASP A 8 20.00 -1.71 1.13
N PRO A 9 19.18 -2.66 0.64
CA PRO A 9 18.03 -2.38 -0.22
C PRO A 9 16.86 -1.65 0.48
N PHE A 10 17.05 -1.25 1.75
CA PHE A 10 16.02 -0.59 2.56
C PHE A 10 16.06 0.94 2.54
N THR A 11 17.03 1.56 1.86
CA THR A 11 17.15 3.04 1.85
C THR A 11 17.04 3.60 0.44
N ALA A 12 15.83 3.70 -0.07
CA ALA A 12 15.49 4.61 -1.17
C ALA A 12 14.47 5.64 -0.64
N PRO A 13 14.66 6.96 -0.85
CA PRO A 13 13.75 7.99 -0.39
C PRO A 13 12.58 8.13 -1.39
N GLY A 14 11.80 7.06 -1.56
CA GLY A 14 10.39 7.19 -1.97
C GLY A 14 9.57 7.59 -0.75
N PRO A 15 8.33 8.13 -0.89
CA PRO A 15 7.45 8.33 0.26
C PRO A 15 7.44 7.05 1.10
N LEU A 16 7.99 7.16 2.31
CA LEU A 16 8.17 6.04 3.22
C LEU A 16 6.80 5.39 3.37
N ALA A 17 6.66 4.17 2.87
CA ALA A 17 5.42 3.43 3.00
C ALA A 17 5.06 3.42 4.48
N LYS A 18 3.92 4.02 4.83
CA LYS A 18 3.45 4.05 6.22
C LYS A 18 3.34 2.60 6.68
N ARG A 19 4.03 2.22 7.74
CA ARG A 19 3.94 0.85 8.27
C ARG A 19 2.67 0.75 9.10
N TYR A 20 1.72 -0.06 8.65
CA TYR A 20 0.52 -0.32 9.43
C TYR A 20 0.83 -1.43 10.45
N ARG A 21 0.63 -1.12 11.74
CA ARG A 21 0.92 -2.04 12.82
C ARG A 21 -0.02 -3.25 12.77
N MET A 22 0.49 -4.39 13.25
CA MET A 22 -0.23 -5.65 13.30
C MET A 22 -1.66 -5.47 13.84
N HIS A 23 -2.64 -5.90 13.07
CA HIS A 23 -3.99 -6.07 13.56
C HIS A 23 -4.01 -7.33 14.43
N GLY A 24 -4.60 -7.27 15.63
CA GLY A 24 -4.61 -8.39 16.60
C GLY A 24 -5.27 -9.68 16.09
N CYS A 25 -5.93 -9.62 14.95
CA CYS A 25 -6.57 -10.73 14.25
C CYS A 25 -5.74 -11.31 13.09
N HIS A 26 -4.43 -11.01 12.97
CA HIS A 26 -3.59 -11.53 11.88
C HIS A 26 -3.68 -13.06 11.70
N ARG A 27 -3.83 -13.85 12.78
CA ARG A 27 -4.00 -15.32 12.70
C ARG A 27 -5.30 -15.76 12.02
N LEU A 28 -6.29 -14.87 11.94
CA LEU A 28 -7.59 -15.09 11.30
C LEU A 28 -7.59 -14.69 9.83
N HIS A 29 -6.47 -14.12 9.34
CA HIS A 29 -6.36 -13.59 7.99
C HIS A 29 -5.26 -14.35 7.25
N PRO A 30 -5.57 -15.44 6.54
CA PRO A 30 -4.56 -16.23 5.83
C PRO A 30 -3.97 -15.50 4.61
N THR A 31 -4.59 -14.41 4.17
CA THR A 31 -4.16 -13.63 2.99
C THR A 31 -4.12 -12.14 3.29
N TYR A 32 -3.26 -11.39 2.60
CA TYR A 32 -3.21 -9.93 2.68
C TYR A 32 -4.53 -9.30 2.27
N ARG A 33 -5.25 -9.90 1.30
CA ARG A 33 -6.59 -9.44 0.95
C ARG A 33 -7.58 -9.60 2.09
N SER A 34 -7.61 -10.74 2.77
CA SER A 34 -8.50 -10.93 3.94
C SER A 34 -8.15 -9.98 5.08
N TRP A 35 -6.86 -9.74 5.30
CA TRP A 35 -6.39 -8.73 6.24
C TRP A 35 -6.83 -7.32 5.84
N ALA A 36 -6.73 -6.97 4.56
CA ALA A 36 -7.11 -5.66 4.03
C ALA A 36 -8.62 -5.39 4.17
N VAL A 37 -9.46 -6.40 3.96
CA VAL A 37 -10.91 -6.32 4.20
C VAL A 37 -11.19 -5.99 5.68
N CYS A 38 -10.46 -6.60 6.61
CA CYS A 38 -10.61 -6.32 8.03
C CYS A 38 -10.09 -4.92 8.42
N ALA A 39 -8.92 -4.53 7.92
CA ALA A 39 -8.30 -3.24 8.23
C ALA A 39 -9.04 -2.04 7.59
N TRP A 40 -9.68 -2.24 6.45
CA TRP A 40 -10.42 -1.21 5.71
C TRP A 40 -11.86 -1.66 5.40
N PRO A 41 -12.73 -1.80 6.41
CA PRO A 41 -14.09 -2.32 6.22
C PRO A 41 -14.99 -1.41 5.38
N SER A 42 -14.63 -0.12 5.27
CA SER A 42 -15.33 0.86 4.42
C SER A 42 -14.74 0.98 3.01
N ALA A 43 -13.82 0.10 2.62
CA ALA A 43 -13.30 0.07 1.26
C ALA A 43 -14.42 -0.26 0.26
N ALA A 44 -14.66 0.65 -0.68
CA ALA A 44 -15.55 0.40 -1.82
C ALA A 44 -14.96 -0.68 -2.74
N TRP A 45 -13.63 -0.79 -2.79
CA TRP A 45 -12.93 -1.74 -3.62
C TRP A 45 -11.59 -2.15 -3.02
N ILE A 46 -11.30 -3.46 -3.00
CA ILE A 46 -10.01 -4.03 -2.64
C ILE A 46 -9.60 -5.01 -3.75
N ALA A 47 -8.46 -4.76 -4.40
CA ALA A 47 -7.92 -5.63 -5.44
C ALA A 47 -6.44 -5.95 -5.25
N GLY A 48 -6.00 -7.04 -5.85
CA GLY A 48 -4.63 -7.53 -5.77
C GLY A 48 -4.37 -8.40 -4.53
N GLU A 49 -3.10 -8.71 -4.32
CA GLU A 49 -2.58 -9.47 -3.20
C GLU A 49 -1.14 -9.03 -2.91
N GLY A 50 -0.73 -9.04 -1.64
CA GLY A 50 0.65 -8.75 -1.23
C GLY A 50 0.78 -7.73 -0.10
N GLY A 51 2.00 -7.63 0.45
CA GLY A 51 2.31 -6.85 1.65
C GLY A 51 2.42 -5.34 1.48
N TYR A 52 2.10 -4.79 0.31
CA TYR A 52 2.11 -3.35 0.06
C TYR A 52 0.74 -2.90 -0.45
N ALA A 53 0.19 -1.86 0.15
CA ALA A 53 -1.12 -1.33 -0.21
C ALA A 53 -1.03 0.12 -0.67
N VAL A 54 -1.65 0.42 -1.81
CA VAL A 54 -1.96 1.80 -2.21
C VAL A 54 -3.40 2.06 -1.80
N VAL A 55 -3.58 2.95 -0.83
CA VAL A 55 -4.89 3.33 -0.29
C VAL A 55 -5.23 4.73 -0.77
N ALA A 56 -6.29 4.86 -1.56
CA ALA A 56 -6.81 6.16 -1.96
C ALA A 56 -8.07 6.50 -1.16
N ARG A 57 -8.05 7.63 -0.45
CA ARG A 57 -9.16 8.16 0.36
C ARG A 57 -9.69 9.43 -0.29
N CYS A 58 -10.29 9.29 -1.47
CA CYS A 58 -10.80 10.40 -2.24
C CYS A 58 -12.17 10.88 -1.73
N ARG A 59 -12.62 12.07 -2.16
CA ARG A 59 -13.91 12.65 -1.72
C ARG A 59 -15.07 11.76 -2.20
N ARG A 60 -16.21 11.83 -1.49
CA ARG A 60 -17.42 10.97 -1.63
C ARG A 60 -17.31 9.55 -1.07
N GLY A 61 -16.37 9.29 -0.15
CA GLY A 61 -16.36 8.07 0.64
C GLY A 61 -15.85 6.83 -0.10
N ALA A 62 -15.39 6.95 -1.34
CA ALA A 62 -14.76 5.86 -2.07
C ALA A 62 -13.33 5.66 -1.55
N LEU A 63 -13.17 4.82 -0.53
CA LEU A 63 -11.87 4.27 -0.15
C LEU A 63 -11.57 3.10 -1.09
N THR A 64 -10.47 3.16 -1.82
CA THR A 64 -10.01 2.05 -2.67
C THR A 64 -8.64 1.59 -2.22
N VAL A 65 -8.45 0.27 -2.17
CA VAL A 65 -7.20 -0.38 -1.79
C VAL A 65 -6.71 -1.23 -2.95
N THR A 66 -5.46 -1.03 -3.35
CA THR A 66 -4.78 -1.93 -4.30
C THR A 66 -3.57 -2.55 -3.62
N LEU A 67 -3.50 -3.87 -3.62
CA LEU A 67 -2.46 -4.65 -2.98
C LEU A 67 -1.43 -5.11 -4.02
N HIS A 68 -0.17 -5.06 -3.63
CA HIS A 68 0.99 -5.38 -4.46
C HIS A 68 1.97 -6.24 -3.68
N ALA A 69 2.55 -7.23 -4.36
CA ALA A 69 3.58 -8.10 -3.78
C ALA A 69 4.92 -7.39 -3.54
N ALA A 70 5.24 -6.37 -4.34
CA ALA A 70 6.53 -5.68 -4.30
C ALA A 70 6.36 -4.16 -4.06
N LEU A 71 7.30 -3.58 -3.29
CA LEU A 71 7.33 -2.16 -3.00
C LEU A 71 7.42 -1.32 -4.28
N THR A 72 8.27 -1.71 -5.23
CA THR A 72 8.47 -1.00 -6.50
C THR A 72 7.19 -0.92 -7.33
N ALA A 73 6.42 -2.01 -7.38
CA ALA A 73 5.13 -2.05 -8.07
C ALA A 73 4.10 -1.15 -7.36
N ALA A 74 4.08 -1.17 -6.03
CA ALA A 74 3.20 -0.32 -5.23
C ALA A 74 3.56 1.17 -5.38
N GLN A 75 4.85 1.50 -5.43
CA GLN A 75 5.37 2.84 -5.69
C GLN A 75 4.92 3.35 -7.06
N ALA A 76 5.11 2.53 -8.10
CA ALA A 76 4.70 2.88 -9.46
C ALA A 76 3.18 3.08 -9.57
N ALA A 77 2.39 2.30 -8.85
CA ALA A 77 0.94 2.47 -8.75
C ALA A 77 0.56 3.75 -8.00
N PHE A 78 1.22 4.04 -6.87
CA PHE A 78 1.04 5.27 -6.10
C PHE A 78 1.34 6.52 -6.95
N ASP A 79 2.47 6.54 -7.64
CA ASP A 79 2.87 7.65 -8.52
C ASP A 79 1.90 7.81 -9.69
N ARG A 80 1.46 6.69 -10.29
CA ARG A 80 0.45 6.71 -11.35
C ARG A 80 -0.83 7.35 -10.86
N VAL A 81 -1.38 6.90 -9.74
CA VAL A 81 -2.62 7.43 -9.16
C VAL A 81 -2.45 8.90 -8.73
N GLY A 82 -1.28 9.27 -8.22
CA GLY A 82 -0.94 10.67 -7.92
C GLY A 82 -0.99 11.57 -9.15
N ARG A 83 -0.53 11.09 -10.31
CA ARG A 83 -0.54 11.85 -11.57
C ARG A 83 -1.89 11.87 -12.28
N THR A 84 -2.58 10.73 -12.34
CA THR A 84 -3.81 10.58 -13.14
C THR A 84 -5.08 10.87 -12.34
N GLY A 85 -5.00 10.79 -11.01
CA GLY A 85 -6.14 10.88 -10.11
C GLY A 85 -7.07 9.66 -10.15
N CYS A 86 -7.98 9.59 -9.18
CA CYS A 86 -8.95 8.51 -9.00
C CYS A 86 -10.29 8.75 -9.73
N GLY A 87 -10.29 9.19 -10.99
CA GLY A 87 -11.53 9.32 -11.77
C GLY A 87 -12.41 10.52 -11.41
N GLY A 88 -11.82 11.70 -11.22
CA GLY A 88 -12.55 12.98 -11.13
C GLY A 88 -12.94 13.46 -9.73
N VAL A 89 -12.88 12.60 -8.71
CA VAL A 89 -13.14 12.98 -7.29
C VAL A 89 -11.86 12.98 -6.44
N CYS A 90 -10.70 12.93 -7.11
CA CYS A 90 -9.40 12.88 -6.49
C CYS A 90 -9.14 14.15 -5.66
N CYS A 91 -8.72 13.97 -4.41
CA CYS A 91 -8.27 15.07 -3.56
C CYS A 91 -6.79 14.91 -3.12
N GLY A 92 -6.04 14.05 -3.80
CA GLY A 92 -4.62 13.81 -3.53
C GLY A 92 -4.33 13.06 -2.23
N ARG A 93 -5.37 12.55 -1.54
CA ARG A 93 -5.22 11.78 -0.30
C ARG A 93 -4.98 10.32 -0.61
N HIS A 94 -3.76 10.04 -1.06
CA HIS A 94 -3.27 8.68 -1.29
C HIS A 94 -2.21 8.34 -0.26
N ASP A 95 -2.20 7.10 0.21
CA ASP A 95 -1.20 6.55 1.10
C ASP A 95 -0.61 5.29 0.49
N LEU A 96 0.73 5.17 0.54
CA LEU A 96 1.42 3.92 0.33
C LEU A 96 1.69 3.30 1.70
N ILE A 97 1.28 2.05 1.90
CA ILE A 97 1.30 1.37 3.20
C ILE A 97 2.03 0.04 3.06
N GLN A 98 2.94 -0.26 3.99
CA GLN A 98 3.47 -1.61 4.16
C GLN A 98 2.65 -2.34 5.22
N ILE A 99 2.09 -3.48 4.82
CA ILE A 99 1.35 -4.40 5.70
C ILE A 99 2.38 -5.33 6.34
N VAL A 100 2.53 -5.23 7.66
CA VAL A 100 3.35 -6.18 8.41
C VAL A 100 2.47 -7.37 8.80
N HIS A 101 2.51 -8.40 7.95
CA HIS A 101 1.90 -9.70 8.21
C HIS A 101 2.99 -10.64 8.74
N PRO A 102 2.74 -11.43 9.81
CA PRO A 102 3.65 -12.48 10.23
C PRO A 102 3.70 -13.64 9.25
#